data_AF-A0A7Z9NQL9-F1
#
_entry.id   AF-A0A7Z9NQL9-F1
#
_cell.length_a   1.000
_cell.length_b   1.000
_cell.length_c   1.000
_cell.angle_alpha   90.00
_cell.angle_beta   90.00
_cell.angle_gamma   90.00
#
_symmetry.space_group_name_H-M   'P 1'
#
loop_
_entity.id
_entity.type
_entity.pdbx_description
1 polymer ?
#
loop_
_entity_poly.entity_id
_entity_poly.type
_entity_poly.pdbx_seq_one_letter_code
_entity_poly.pdbx_strand_id
1 'polypeptide(L)'
;MNLKIKILSCITAFLVLWTASVFAQEARAIMQKVLDRNDGTTEVSRQKLSTCRFVKKNKRLVCAESPRVKVFDSVRKDYGPNQKDTKSITIIQKPVSEKGIGFLQYDYEKQGKDSDQWMYLSAMRKIKRIVSGNDDEPKSGSFFGSEISYEDLETRHLEDYQYRILKSVIYRKRPCWVIESLPTPKRTRKSNYSKSIQWVDKERDLVLKTLLFDRQGKPVKQIVIGQVENIKGIWVARKIHVTNVQTKRRTTMSLESVMFNVEVPDSFLTQRSLSSDTFREKHLSRLNKSLK
;
A
#
# COMPACT_ATOMS: atom_id res chain seq x y z
N MET A 1 54.83 27.31 -38.77
CA MET A 1 54.01 26.08 -38.66
C MET A 1 53.43 26.07 -37.25
N ASN A 2 52.28 26.72 -37.02
CA ASN A 2 51.71 26.94 -35.68
C ASN A 2 50.45 26.09 -35.49
N LEU A 3 50.58 25.03 -34.70
CA LEU A 3 49.47 24.11 -34.37
C LEU A 3 48.77 24.60 -33.10
N LYS A 4 47.65 25.34 -33.24
CA LYS A 4 46.75 25.66 -32.13
C LYS A 4 45.86 24.44 -31.83
N ILE A 5 46.13 23.78 -30.71
CA ILE A 5 45.31 22.69 -30.17
C ILE A 5 44.03 23.27 -29.55
N LYS A 6 42.87 22.96 -30.14
CA LYS A 6 41.54 23.20 -29.57
C LYS A 6 41.25 22.11 -28.51
N ILE A 7 41.58 22.36 -27.24
CA ILE A 7 41.04 21.60 -26.11
C ILE A 7 40.04 22.50 -25.39
N LEU A 8 38.79 22.50 -25.85
CA LEU A 8 37.69 23.12 -25.11
C LEU A 8 36.34 22.54 -25.55
N SER A 9 36.09 21.25 -25.31
CA SER A 9 34.73 20.69 -25.47
C SER A 9 34.44 19.34 -24.77
N CYS A 10 35.10 18.99 -23.66
CA CYS A 10 34.79 17.74 -22.92
C CYS A 10 34.34 17.91 -21.46
N ILE A 11 34.38 19.12 -20.88
CA ILE A 11 34.08 19.32 -19.45
C ILE A 11 32.56 19.42 -19.17
N THR A 12 31.74 19.77 -20.17
CA THR A 12 30.29 19.94 -20.00
C THR A 12 29.52 18.62 -19.89
N ALA A 13 30.02 17.52 -20.48
CA ALA A 13 29.35 16.21 -20.39
C ALA A 13 29.49 15.55 -19.01
N PHE A 14 30.58 15.82 -18.28
CA PHE A 14 30.85 15.21 -16.97
C PHE A 14 30.02 15.85 -15.84
N LEU A 15 29.75 17.16 -15.93
CA LEU A 15 28.95 17.90 -14.95
C LEU A 15 27.46 17.54 -14.99
N VAL A 16 26.91 17.24 -16.17
CA VAL A 16 25.49 16.85 -16.32
C VAL A 16 25.21 15.47 -15.71
N LEU A 17 26.15 14.52 -15.83
CA LEU A 17 26.03 13.17 -15.26
C LEU A 17 26.07 13.15 -13.72
N TRP A 18 26.79 14.09 -13.10
CA TRP A 18 26.84 14.22 -11.63
C TRP A 18 25.51 14.68 -11.04
N THR A 19 24.86 15.68 -11.64
CA THR A 19 23.60 16.22 -11.10
C THR A 19 22.47 15.19 -11.08
N ALA A 20 22.33 14.39 -12.15
CA ALA A 20 21.28 13.37 -12.24
C ALA A 20 21.42 12.28 -11.17
N SER A 21 22.65 11.88 -10.86
CA SER A 21 22.94 10.85 -9.85
C SER A 21 22.61 11.32 -8.43
N VAL A 22 22.87 12.60 -8.12
CA VAL A 22 22.56 13.20 -6.82
C VAL A 22 21.04 13.26 -6.58
N PHE A 23 20.26 13.70 -7.56
CA PHE A 23 18.78 13.77 -7.41
C PHE A 23 18.11 12.38 -7.29
N ALA A 24 18.66 11.36 -7.95
CA ALA A 24 18.16 9.98 -7.81
C ALA A 24 18.42 9.43 -6.40
N GLN A 25 19.61 9.69 -5.85
CA GLN A 25 19.98 9.26 -4.49
C GLN A 25 19.12 9.97 -3.43
N GLU A 26 18.84 11.26 -3.62
CA GLU A 26 17.94 12.03 -2.74
C GLU A 26 16.50 11.47 -2.77
N ALA A 27 15.96 11.20 -3.96
CA ALA A 27 14.63 10.61 -4.12
C ALA A 27 14.51 9.26 -3.39
N ARG A 28 15.54 8.41 -3.54
CA ARG A 28 15.62 7.10 -2.88
C ARG A 28 15.67 7.25 -1.36
N ALA A 29 16.46 8.20 -0.84
CA ALA A 29 16.54 8.45 0.60
C ALA A 29 15.21 8.95 1.20
N ILE A 30 14.47 9.79 0.48
CA ILE A 30 13.12 10.22 0.90
C ILE A 30 12.19 9.02 0.97
N MET A 31 12.20 8.14 -0.05
CA MET A 31 11.35 6.95 -0.06
C MET A 31 11.75 5.93 1.00
N GLN A 32 13.03 5.85 1.37
CA GLN A 32 13.47 5.04 2.53
C GLN A 32 12.81 5.53 3.81
N LYS A 33 12.76 6.85 4.07
CA LYS A 33 12.07 7.41 5.25
C LYS A 33 10.58 7.10 5.26
N VAL A 34 9.93 7.12 4.09
CA VAL A 34 8.52 6.73 3.96
C VAL A 34 8.30 5.26 4.37
N LEU A 35 9.22 4.37 3.98
CA LEU A 35 9.12 2.93 4.27
C LEU A 35 9.53 2.59 5.71
N ASP A 36 10.49 3.31 6.29
CA ASP A 36 10.96 3.09 7.67
C ASP A 36 10.18 3.91 8.71
N ARG A 37 9.11 4.59 8.30
CA ARG A 37 8.28 5.37 9.21
C ARG A 37 7.71 4.47 10.30
N ASN A 38 7.76 4.92 11.55
CA ASN A 38 7.10 4.24 12.66
C ASN A 38 5.59 4.06 12.40
N ASP A 39 5.15 2.82 12.33
CA ASP A 39 3.76 2.37 12.24
C ASP A 39 3.38 1.34 13.31
N GLY A 40 4.20 1.24 14.37
CA GLY A 40 4.04 0.31 15.49
C GLY A 40 4.53 -1.11 15.17
N THR A 41 4.82 -1.91 16.19
CA THR A 41 5.27 -3.31 16.01
C THR A 41 4.10 -4.29 15.89
N THR A 42 2.92 -3.85 16.36
CA THR A 42 1.64 -4.51 16.13
C THR A 42 0.58 -3.46 15.87
N GLU A 43 -0.44 -3.85 15.10
CA GLU A 43 -1.66 -3.08 14.88
C GLU A 43 -2.86 -3.99 15.09
N VAL A 44 -3.85 -3.52 15.84
CA VAL A 44 -5.19 -4.10 15.89
C VAL A 44 -6.19 -3.03 15.50
N SER A 45 -6.93 -3.25 14.44
CA SER A 45 -7.83 -2.23 13.91
C SER A 45 -9.18 -2.77 13.45
N ARG A 46 -10.18 -1.88 13.45
CA ARG A 46 -11.46 -2.07 12.78
C ARG A 46 -11.57 -1.08 11.64
N GLN A 47 -11.92 -1.59 10.47
CA GLN A 47 -11.98 -0.82 9.25
C GLN A 47 -13.30 -1.06 8.52
N LYS A 48 -13.78 0.01 7.86
CA LYS A 48 -14.95 -0.02 7.00
C LYS A 48 -14.56 0.29 5.57
N LEU A 49 -14.91 -0.61 4.66
CA LEU A 49 -14.66 -0.51 3.23
C LEU A 49 -15.98 -0.28 2.51
N SER A 50 -16.05 0.77 1.70
CA SER A 50 -17.23 1.16 0.94
C SER A 50 -16.88 1.30 -0.53
N THR A 51 -17.48 0.49 -1.40
CA THR A 51 -17.18 0.45 -2.83
C THR A 51 -18.44 0.64 -3.68
N CYS A 52 -18.36 1.50 -4.69
CA CYS A 52 -19.44 1.79 -5.64
C CYS A 52 -18.86 2.21 -7.00
N ARG A 53 -19.65 2.14 -8.08
CA ARG A 53 -19.39 2.95 -9.27
C ARG A 53 -19.62 4.41 -8.93
N PHE A 54 -18.86 5.27 -9.58
CA PHE A 54 -19.03 6.71 -9.43
C PHE A 54 -19.52 7.37 -10.71
N VAL A 55 -20.24 8.48 -10.52
CA VAL A 55 -20.56 9.46 -11.56
C VAL A 55 -20.07 10.82 -11.14
N LYS A 56 -19.83 11.69 -12.12
CA LYS A 56 -19.42 13.08 -11.88
C LYS A 56 -20.67 13.95 -11.83
N LYS A 57 -21.02 14.48 -10.66
CA LYS A 57 -22.12 15.44 -10.45
C LYS A 57 -21.55 16.71 -9.82
N ASN A 58 -21.83 17.88 -10.39
CA ASN A 58 -21.33 19.18 -9.90
C ASN A 58 -19.82 19.19 -9.64
N LYS A 59 -19.03 18.66 -10.58
CA LYS A 59 -17.57 18.51 -10.50
C LYS A 59 -17.06 17.62 -9.35
N ARG A 60 -17.94 16.90 -8.63
CA ARG A 60 -17.59 15.95 -7.56
C ARG A 60 -17.90 14.52 -8.00
N LEU A 61 -17.11 13.56 -7.50
CA LEU A 61 -17.38 12.14 -7.70
C LEU A 61 -18.34 11.66 -6.61
N VAL A 62 -19.51 11.16 -7.01
CA VAL A 62 -20.53 10.61 -6.11
C VAL A 62 -20.83 9.17 -6.52
N CYS A 63 -21.26 8.33 -5.58
CA CYS A 63 -21.69 6.97 -5.92
C CYS A 63 -22.92 7.02 -6.82
N ALA A 64 -22.95 6.20 -7.87
CA ALA A 64 -24.10 6.07 -8.76
C ALA A 64 -25.19 5.17 -8.16
N GLU A 65 -24.79 4.28 -7.27
CA GLU A 65 -25.62 3.31 -6.56
C GLU A 65 -25.29 3.28 -5.07
N SER A 66 -26.14 2.61 -4.28
CA SER A 66 -25.84 2.32 -2.88
C SER A 66 -24.51 1.54 -2.78
N PRO A 67 -23.53 2.01 -2.00
CA PRO A 67 -22.24 1.36 -1.93
C PRO A 67 -22.33 0.00 -1.26
N ARG A 68 -21.55 -0.96 -1.75
CA ARG A 68 -21.30 -2.21 -1.03
C ARG A 68 -20.37 -1.90 0.13
N VAL A 69 -20.82 -2.24 1.33
CA VAL A 69 -20.12 -1.93 2.58
C VAL A 69 -19.68 -3.20 3.27
N LYS A 70 -18.40 -3.25 3.65
CA LYS A 70 -17.82 -4.31 4.48
C LYS A 70 -17.17 -3.71 5.70
N VAL A 71 -17.33 -4.37 6.85
CA VAL A 71 -16.61 -4.02 8.08
C VAL A 71 -15.78 -5.23 8.46
N PHE A 72 -14.50 -5.02 8.76
CA PHE A 72 -13.57 -6.08 9.11
C PHE A 72 -12.64 -5.65 10.24
N ASP A 73 -12.18 -6.66 10.97
CA ASP A 73 -11.15 -6.51 11.99
C ASP A 73 -9.84 -7.03 11.42
N SER A 74 -8.76 -6.29 11.63
CA SER A 74 -7.42 -6.55 11.13
C SER A 74 -6.43 -6.63 12.28
N VAL A 75 -5.47 -7.55 12.18
CA VAL A 75 -4.33 -7.64 13.08
C VAL A 75 -3.06 -7.75 12.24
N ARG A 76 -2.08 -6.90 12.50
CA ARG A 76 -0.72 -6.96 11.94
C ARG A 76 0.29 -7.08 13.08
N LYS A 77 1.36 -7.82 12.85
CA LYS A 77 2.54 -7.86 13.71
C LYS A 77 3.80 -7.98 12.88
N ASP A 78 4.86 -7.32 13.35
CA ASP A 78 6.20 -7.43 12.78
C ASP A 78 7.00 -8.58 13.38
N TYR A 79 7.90 -9.11 12.55
CA TYR A 79 8.66 -10.32 12.77
C TYR A 79 10.10 -10.15 12.28
N GLY A 80 10.94 -11.11 12.66
CA GLY A 80 12.35 -11.15 12.29
C GLY A 80 13.22 -10.25 13.19
N PRO A 81 14.55 -10.37 13.05
CA PRO A 81 15.50 -9.64 13.90
C PRO A 81 15.39 -8.12 13.77
N ASN A 82 15.00 -7.64 12.58
CA ASN A 82 14.86 -6.22 12.28
C ASN A 82 13.42 -5.71 12.36
N GLN A 83 12.44 -6.56 12.71
CA GLN A 83 11.01 -6.23 12.70
C GLN A 83 10.52 -5.69 11.34
N LYS A 84 11.01 -6.29 10.24
CA LYS A 84 10.65 -5.92 8.87
C LYS A 84 9.92 -7.00 8.07
N ASP A 85 9.87 -8.24 8.59
CA ASP A 85 8.88 -9.21 8.13
C ASP A 85 7.53 -8.83 8.75
N THR A 86 6.43 -8.95 8.03
CA THR A 86 5.10 -8.67 8.61
C THR A 86 4.17 -9.84 8.38
N LYS A 87 3.32 -10.11 9.36
CA LYS A 87 2.16 -10.98 9.16
C LYS A 87 0.91 -10.22 9.50
N SER A 88 -0.10 -10.32 8.65
CA SER A 88 -1.40 -9.73 8.89
C SER A 88 -2.53 -10.71 8.60
N ILE A 89 -3.58 -10.60 9.39
CA ILE A 89 -4.85 -11.28 9.16
C ILE A 89 -5.97 -10.25 9.19
N THR A 90 -6.91 -10.37 8.26
CA THR A 90 -8.11 -9.54 8.19
C THR A 90 -9.33 -10.44 8.09
N ILE A 91 -10.36 -10.21 8.91
CA ILE A 91 -11.60 -10.99 8.90
C ILE A 91 -12.82 -10.08 8.77
N ILE A 92 -13.68 -10.39 7.80
CA ILE A 92 -14.97 -9.71 7.62
C ILE A 92 -15.90 -10.01 8.80
N GLN A 93 -16.43 -8.95 9.39
CA GLN A 93 -17.45 -8.96 10.44
C GLN A 93 -18.84 -8.61 9.90
N LYS A 94 -18.92 -7.74 8.90
CA LYS A 94 -20.16 -7.35 8.21
C LYS A 94 -19.94 -7.25 6.71
N PRO A 95 -20.94 -7.57 5.86
CA PRO A 95 -22.29 -8.04 6.24
C PRO A 95 -22.28 -9.48 6.76
N VAL A 96 -23.37 -9.91 7.41
CA VAL A 96 -23.51 -11.27 7.96
C VAL A 96 -23.28 -12.34 6.88
N SER A 97 -23.75 -12.10 5.65
CA SER A 97 -23.57 -13.00 4.51
C SER A 97 -22.11 -13.23 4.10
N GLU A 98 -21.21 -12.33 4.50
CA GLU A 98 -19.77 -12.42 4.22
C GLU A 98 -18.93 -12.59 5.50
N LYS A 99 -19.58 -12.73 6.66
CA LYS A 99 -18.89 -12.87 7.95
C LYS A 99 -17.96 -14.08 7.91
N GLY A 100 -16.75 -13.89 8.43
CA GLY A 100 -15.73 -14.94 8.52
C GLY A 100 -14.90 -15.12 7.26
N ILE A 101 -15.21 -14.48 6.13
CA ILE A 101 -14.27 -14.40 5.01
C ILE A 101 -13.00 -13.72 5.52
N GLY A 102 -11.86 -14.38 5.32
CA GLY A 102 -10.60 -14.00 5.91
C GLY A 102 -9.50 -13.86 4.87
N PHE A 103 -8.57 -12.95 5.10
CA PHE A 103 -7.39 -12.74 4.30
C PHE A 103 -6.16 -12.80 5.21
N LEU A 104 -5.16 -13.60 4.85
CA LEU A 104 -3.90 -13.75 5.57
C LEU A 104 -2.76 -13.38 4.62
N GLN A 105 -1.82 -12.58 5.09
CA GLN A 105 -0.68 -12.13 4.30
C GLN A 105 0.59 -12.17 5.12
N TYR A 106 1.65 -12.74 4.55
CA TYR A 106 3.01 -12.67 5.05
C TYR A 106 3.88 -11.90 4.06
N ASP A 107 4.46 -10.80 4.51
CA ASP A 107 5.48 -10.05 3.79
C ASP A 107 6.84 -10.31 4.43
N TYR A 108 7.89 -10.27 3.60
CA TYR A 108 9.23 -10.62 4.02
C TYR A 108 10.18 -9.48 3.70
N GLU A 109 11.09 -9.12 4.60
CA GLU A 109 12.15 -8.13 4.38
C GLU A 109 13.07 -8.56 3.22
N LYS A 110 13.29 -9.87 3.09
CA LYS A 110 14.20 -10.45 2.10
C LYS A 110 13.79 -10.07 0.68
N GLN A 111 14.65 -9.31 0.01
CA GLN A 111 14.46 -8.92 -1.38
C GLN A 111 14.22 -10.13 -2.30
N GLY A 112 13.24 -9.99 -3.19
CA GLY A 112 12.92 -10.98 -4.21
C GLY A 112 12.16 -12.20 -3.69
N LYS A 113 11.82 -12.23 -2.40
CA LYS A 113 10.85 -13.19 -1.85
C LYS A 113 9.46 -12.57 -1.96
N ASP A 114 8.56 -13.26 -2.66
CA ASP A 114 7.20 -12.78 -2.84
C ASP A 114 6.38 -12.94 -1.55
N SER A 115 5.40 -12.04 -1.36
CA SER A 115 4.43 -12.16 -0.26
C SER A 115 3.59 -13.42 -0.41
N ASP A 116 3.38 -14.13 0.70
CA ASP A 116 2.42 -15.21 0.73
C ASP A 116 1.04 -14.69 1.12
N GLN A 117 0.02 -14.98 0.31
CA GLN A 117 -1.34 -14.52 0.56
C GLN A 117 -2.33 -15.66 0.47
N TRP A 118 -3.31 -15.66 1.38
CA TRP A 118 -4.39 -16.65 1.41
C TRP A 118 -5.74 -15.96 1.62
N MET A 119 -6.76 -16.44 0.92
CA MET A 119 -8.14 -16.06 1.09
C MET A 119 -8.92 -17.26 1.62
N TYR A 120 -9.58 -17.10 2.76
CA TYR A 120 -10.52 -18.07 3.28
C TYR A 120 -11.95 -17.68 2.93
N LEU A 121 -12.65 -18.60 2.29
CA LEU A 121 -14.03 -18.43 1.87
C LEU A 121 -14.92 -19.22 2.83
N SER A 122 -15.50 -18.52 3.81
CA SER A 122 -16.25 -19.12 4.93
C SER A 122 -17.38 -20.05 4.48
N ALA A 123 -18.15 -19.63 3.47
CA ALA A 123 -19.23 -20.43 2.89
C ALA A 123 -18.76 -21.79 2.34
N MET A 124 -17.53 -21.87 1.82
CA MET A 124 -16.93 -23.10 1.29
C MET A 124 -16.03 -23.82 2.29
N ARG A 125 -15.72 -23.19 3.44
CA ARG A 125 -14.69 -23.63 4.40
C ARG A 125 -13.35 -23.96 3.73
N LYS A 126 -12.99 -23.23 2.67
CA LYS A 126 -11.77 -23.46 1.88
C LYS A 126 -10.81 -22.29 1.97
N ILE A 127 -9.54 -22.60 2.16
CA ILE A 127 -8.42 -21.67 2.00
C ILE A 127 -7.93 -21.77 0.55
N LYS A 128 -7.87 -20.64 -0.14
CA LYS A 128 -7.24 -20.51 -1.46
C LYS A 128 -5.98 -19.66 -1.33
N ARG A 129 -4.85 -20.14 -1.85
CA ARG A 129 -3.65 -19.32 -1.99
C ARG A 129 -3.83 -18.36 -3.16
N ILE A 130 -3.44 -17.10 -2.97
CA ILE A 130 -3.36 -16.10 -4.03
C ILE A 130 -1.95 -16.17 -4.58
N VAL A 131 -1.84 -16.54 -5.85
CA VAL A 131 -0.56 -16.74 -6.52
C VAL A 131 0.05 -15.38 -6.83
N SER A 132 1.34 -15.22 -6.55
CA SER A 132 2.12 -14.04 -6.94
C SER A 132 2.21 -13.95 -8.46
N GLY A 133 2.31 -12.72 -8.99
CA GLY A 133 2.44 -12.53 -10.43
C GLY A 133 3.71 -13.15 -10.99
N ASN A 134 3.68 -13.56 -12.25
CA ASN A 134 4.83 -14.04 -13.02
C ASN A 134 4.85 -13.38 -14.41
N ASP A 135 5.76 -13.84 -15.27
CA ASP A 135 6.03 -13.24 -16.59
C ASP A 135 4.79 -13.25 -17.51
N ASP A 136 3.92 -14.27 -17.38
CA ASP A 136 2.73 -14.47 -18.21
C ASP A 136 1.46 -13.88 -17.57
N GLU A 137 1.36 -13.92 -16.25
CA GLU A 137 0.18 -13.49 -15.50
C GLU A 137 0.58 -12.60 -14.31
N PRO A 138 0.41 -11.27 -14.39
CA PRO A 138 0.61 -10.39 -13.25
C PRO A 138 -0.42 -10.70 -12.15
N LYS A 139 -0.10 -10.32 -10.90
CA LYS A 139 -0.94 -10.64 -9.75
C LYS A 139 -2.33 -10.04 -9.90
N SER A 140 -3.32 -10.90 -10.10
CA SER A 140 -4.70 -10.49 -10.41
C SER A 140 -5.61 -10.59 -9.18
N GLY A 141 -6.70 -9.81 -9.19
CA GLY A 141 -7.72 -9.82 -8.13
C GLY A 141 -7.72 -8.58 -7.24
N SER A 142 -8.72 -8.51 -6.36
CA SER A 142 -8.96 -7.36 -5.50
C SER A 142 -9.30 -7.77 -4.07
N PHE A 143 -8.83 -6.97 -3.13
CA PHE A 143 -9.13 -7.11 -1.72
C PHE A 143 -10.62 -6.89 -1.48
N PHE A 144 -11.31 -7.97 -1.11
CA PHE A 144 -12.75 -8.00 -0.83
C PHE A 144 -13.64 -7.35 -1.91
N GLY A 145 -13.26 -7.45 -3.19
CA GLY A 145 -14.05 -6.91 -4.31
C GLY A 145 -14.00 -5.39 -4.46
N SER A 146 -13.00 -4.77 -3.84
CA SER A 146 -12.75 -3.33 -3.87
C SER A 146 -11.88 -2.91 -5.05
N GLU A 147 -11.42 -1.65 -5.06
CA GLU A 147 -10.45 -1.13 -6.04
C GLU A 147 -9.00 -1.24 -5.56
N ILE A 148 -8.77 -1.90 -4.41
CA ILE A 148 -7.45 -2.22 -3.87
C ILE A 148 -7.08 -3.60 -4.44
N SER A 149 -6.02 -3.69 -5.25
CA SER A 149 -5.52 -4.98 -5.74
C SER A 149 -4.71 -5.69 -4.66
N TYR A 150 -4.46 -6.99 -4.83
CA TYR A 150 -3.58 -7.71 -3.90
C TYR A 150 -2.15 -7.19 -3.92
N GLU A 151 -1.70 -6.64 -5.04
CA GLU A 151 -0.42 -5.94 -5.15
C GLU A 151 -0.38 -4.65 -4.30
N ASP A 152 -1.50 -3.93 -4.19
CA ASP A 152 -1.57 -2.69 -3.40
C ASP A 152 -1.40 -2.95 -1.89
N LEU A 153 -1.53 -4.20 -1.45
CA LEU A 153 -1.36 -4.62 -0.06
C LEU A 153 0.04 -5.12 0.26
N GLU A 154 0.86 -5.45 -0.75
CA GLU A 154 2.22 -5.96 -0.54
C GLU A 154 3.13 -4.89 0.05
N THR A 155 4.07 -5.32 0.90
CA THR A 155 5.18 -4.45 1.29
C THR A 155 6.01 -4.08 0.06
N ARG A 156 6.34 -2.80 -0.07
CA ARG A 156 7.20 -2.32 -1.15
C ARG A 156 8.66 -2.41 -0.73
N HIS A 157 9.49 -3.03 -1.57
CA HIS A 157 10.95 -2.99 -1.42
C HIS A 157 11.52 -1.76 -2.11
N LEU A 158 12.47 -1.08 -1.46
CA LEU A 158 13.07 0.12 -2.01
C LEU A 158 13.86 -0.19 -3.30
N GLU A 159 14.45 -1.37 -3.39
CA GLU A 159 15.27 -1.86 -4.50
C GLU A 159 14.45 -2.23 -5.75
N ASP A 160 13.15 -2.45 -5.59
CA ASP A 160 12.27 -2.84 -6.69
C ASP A 160 11.94 -1.67 -7.62
N TYR A 161 12.38 -0.45 -7.29
CA TYR A 161 12.04 0.77 -8.02
C TYR A 161 13.23 1.72 -8.16
N GLN A 162 13.22 2.46 -9.26
CA GLN A 162 14.02 3.66 -9.46
C GLN A 162 13.17 4.89 -9.13
N TYR A 163 13.77 5.87 -8.45
CA TYR A 163 13.06 7.04 -7.95
C TYR A 163 13.61 8.32 -8.56
N ARG A 164 12.70 9.27 -8.84
CA ARG A 164 13.06 10.60 -9.32
C ARG A 164 12.16 11.65 -8.71
N ILE A 165 12.75 12.69 -8.11
CA ILE A 165 11.99 13.89 -7.71
C ILE A 165 11.60 14.63 -8.99
N LEU A 166 10.30 14.81 -9.20
CA LEU A 166 9.77 15.58 -10.32
C LEU A 166 9.68 17.07 -9.98
N LYS A 167 9.25 17.41 -8.76
CA LYS A 167 9.09 18.78 -8.26
C LYS A 167 8.72 18.84 -6.79
N SER A 168 8.78 20.04 -6.20
CA SER A 168 8.12 20.38 -4.94
C SER A 168 6.79 21.09 -5.18
N VAL A 169 5.78 20.81 -4.35
CA VAL A 169 4.47 21.47 -4.40
C VAL A 169 3.88 21.69 -3.01
N ILE A 170 2.91 22.59 -2.89
CA ILE A 170 1.99 22.62 -1.75
C ILE A 170 0.76 21.79 -2.12
N TYR A 171 0.55 20.65 -1.46
CA TYR A 171 -0.63 19.82 -1.63
C TYR A 171 -1.47 19.84 -0.36
N ARG A 172 -2.73 20.30 -0.46
CA ARG A 172 -3.66 20.43 0.68
C ARG A 172 -3.02 21.15 1.90
N LYS A 173 -2.38 22.30 1.64
CA LYS A 173 -1.67 23.13 2.64
C LYS A 173 -0.45 22.45 3.28
N ARG A 174 0.09 21.39 2.69
CA ARG A 174 1.31 20.73 3.17
C ARG A 174 2.40 20.77 2.11
N PRO A 175 3.66 21.02 2.49
CA PRO A 175 4.78 20.90 1.57
C PRO A 175 4.97 19.43 1.19
N CYS A 176 5.10 19.14 -0.10
CA CYS A 176 5.32 17.79 -0.60
C CYS A 176 6.40 17.73 -1.67
N TRP A 177 7.14 16.63 -1.67
CA TRP A 177 7.86 16.15 -2.85
C TRP A 177 6.89 15.41 -3.77
N VAL A 178 7.01 15.64 -5.08
CA VAL A 178 6.36 14.79 -6.09
C VAL A 178 7.42 13.86 -6.64
N ILE A 179 7.31 12.57 -6.34
CA ILE A 179 8.30 11.55 -6.70
C ILE A 179 7.68 10.58 -7.70
N GLU A 180 8.40 10.31 -8.79
CA GLU A 180 8.09 9.22 -9.70
C GLU A 180 8.85 7.96 -9.27
N SER A 181 8.16 6.82 -9.31
CA SER A 181 8.73 5.50 -9.00
C SER A 181 8.49 4.60 -10.21
N LEU A 182 9.57 4.14 -10.84
CA LEU A 182 9.57 3.22 -11.97
C LEU A 182 9.99 1.82 -11.50
N PRO A 183 9.19 0.77 -11.70
CA PRO A 183 9.57 -0.59 -11.34
C PRO A 183 10.80 -1.06 -12.14
N THR A 184 11.69 -1.80 -11.50
CA THR A 184 12.81 -2.48 -12.17
C THR A 184 12.29 -3.52 -13.17
N PRO A 185 13.10 -3.99 -14.13
CA PRO A 185 12.69 -5.06 -15.05
C PRO A 185 12.13 -6.30 -14.35
N LYS A 186 12.70 -6.68 -13.20
CA LYS A 186 12.20 -7.80 -12.38
C LYS A 186 10.83 -7.48 -11.77
N ARG A 187 10.65 -6.29 -11.19
CA ARG A 187 9.37 -5.90 -10.59
C ARG A 187 8.27 -5.71 -11.63
N THR A 188 8.60 -5.17 -12.81
CA THR A 188 7.65 -4.94 -13.91
C THR A 188 6.95 -6.22 -14.36
N ARG A 189 7.61 -7.38 -14.29
CA ARG A 189 7.00 -8.67 -14.66
C ARG A 189 5.87 -9.07 -13.71
N LYS A 190 6.01 -8.75 -12.42
CA LYS A 190 5.02 -9.11 -11.38
C LYS A 190 4.00 -8.01 -11.07
N SER A 191 4.24 -6.79 -11.57
CA SER A 191 3.44 -5.61 -11.27
C SER A 191 2.35 -5.35 -12.30
N ASN A 192 1.19 -4.91 -11.83
CA ASN A 192 0.11 -4.39 -12.66
C ASN A 192 0.39 -2.95 -13.13
N TYR A 193 1.44 -2.30 -12.62
CA TYR A 193 1.70 -0.88 -12.80
C TYR A 193 3.01 -0.63 -13.53
N SER A 194 2.98 0.21 -14.57
CA SER A 194 4.20 0.64 -15.27
C SER A 194 4.95 1.73 -14.51
N LYS A 195 4.25 2.51 -13.70
CA LYS A 195 4.82 3.55 -12.83
C LYS A 195 3.84 4.05 -11.79
N SER A 196 4.39 4.75 -10.80
CA SER A 196 3.60 5.54 -9.85
C SER A 196 4.16 6.96 -9.69
N ILE A 197 3.28 7.91 -9.38
CA ILE A 197 3.66 9.28 -9.00
C ILE A 197 3.08 9.57 -7.62
N GLN A 198 3.93 9.90 -6.66
CA GLN A 198 3.62 9.98 -5.23
C GLN A 198 3.87 11.39 -4.70
N TRP A 199 2.92 11.92 -3.92
CA TRP A 199 3.08 13.18 -3.18
C TRP A 199 3.48 12.86 -1.75
N VAL A 200 4.77 12.97 -1.45
CA VAL A 200 5.35 12.67 -0.13
C VAL A 200 5.37 13.94 0.71
N ASP A 201 4.68 13.92 1.85
CA ASP A 201 4.69 14.98 2.86
C ASP A 201 6.12 15.15 3.42
N LYS A 202 6.67 16.35 3.32
CA LYS A 202 8.06 16.62 3.74
C LYS A 202 8.28 16.56 5.25
N GLU A 203 7.21 16.62 6.04
CA GLU A 203 7.30 16.71 7.51
C GLU A 203 6.93 15.40 8.19
N ARG A 204 6.11 14.56 7.55
CA ARG A 204 5.52 13.35 8.15
C ARG A 204 5.94 12.07 7.45
N ASP A 205 6.68 12.19 6.36
CA ASP A 205 7.09 11.07 5.49
C ASP A 205 5.90 10.19 5.05
N LEU A 206 4.73 10.81 4.84
CA LEU A 206 3.50 10.15 4.40
C LEU A 206 3.21 10.43 2.93
N VAL A 207 2.79 9.41 2.19
CA VAL A 207 2.30 9.58 0.81
C VAL A 207 0.84 10.06 0.84
N LEU A 208 0.62 11.35 0.62
CA LEU A 208 -0.71 11.97 0.67
C LEU A 208 -1.58 11.64 -0.54
N LYS A 209 -0.94 11.38 -1.69
CA LYS A 209 -1.57 11.04 -2.96
C LYS A 209 -0.65 10.13 -3.78
N THR A 210 -1.24 9.16 -4.46
CA THR A 210 -0.56 8.32 -5.46
C THR A 210 -1.38 8.30 -6.75
N LEU A 211 -0.71 8.45 -7.89
CA LEU A 211 -1.24 8.11 -9.21
C LEU A 211 -0.56 6.85 -9.70
N LEU A 212 -1.34 5.87 -10.14
CA LEU A 212 -0.86 4.60 -10.69
C LEU A 212 -1.24 4.53 -12.16
N PHE A 213 -0.33 4.02 -12.97
CA PHE A 213 -0.48 3.85 -14.41
C PHE A 213 -0.40 2.36 -14.74
N ASP A 214 -1.28 1.88 -15.62
CA ASP A 214 -1.29 0.48 -16.07
C ASP A 214 -0.04 0.13 -16.90
N ARG A 215 0.10 -1.13 -17.32
CA ARG A 215 1.24 -1.61 -18.12
C ARG A 215 1.37 -0.89 -19.48
N GLN A 216 0.32 -0.25 -19.99
CA GLN A 216 0.33 0.54 -21.23
C GLN A 216 0.63 2.03 -20.97
N GLY A 217 0.92 2.41 -19.71
CA GLY A 217 1.23 3.78 -19.32
C GLY A 217 0.01 4.69 -19.21
N LYS A 218 -1.22 4.15 -19.19
CA LYS A 218 -2.44 4.94 -19.02
C LYS A 218 -2.80 5.07 -17.54
N PRO A 219 -3.34 6.20 -17.08
CA PRO A 219 -3.82 6.33 -15.70
C PRO A 219 -4.87 5.26 -15.39
N VAL A 220 -4.69 4.54 -14.28
CA VAL A 220 -5.62 3.49 -13.85
C VAL A 220 -6.22 3.79 -12.47
N LYS A 221 -5.40 4.14 -11.48
CA LYS A 221 -5.86 4.40 -10.12
C LYS A 221 -5.30 5.70 -9.57
N GLN A 222 -6.10 6.36 -8.74
CA GLN A 222 -5.67 7.43 -7.86
C GLN A 222 -5.98 7.04 -6.42
N ILE A 223 -4.97 7.07 -5.55
CA ILE A 223 -5.10 6.87 -4.10
C ILE A 223 -4.89 8.22 -3.43
N VAL A 224 -5.78 8.59 -2.51
CA VAL A 224 -5.65 9.81 -1.71
C VAL A 224 -5.94 9.46 -0.27
N ILE A 225 -5.00 9.76 0.62
CA ILE A 225 -5.23 9.65 2.06
C ILE A 225 -5.72 10.98 2.64
N GLY A 226 -6.42 10.91 3.75
CA GLY A 226 -6.96 12.08 4.43
C GLY A 226 -7.29 11.78 5.88
N GLN A 227 -7.63 12.84 6.60
CA GLN A 227 -7.87 12.77 8.05
C GLN A 227 -6.67 12.11 8.75
N VAL A 228 -5.48 12.66 8.50
CA VAL A 228 -4.24 12.17 9.10
C VAL A 228 -4.10 12.72 10.51
N GLU A 229 -3.89 11.84 11.48
CA GLU A 229 -3.75 12.18 12.90
C GLU A 229 -2.54 11.47 13.51
N ASN A 230 -2.02 12.00 14.62
CA ASN A 230 -0.96 11.35 15.39
C ASN A 230 -1.60 10.63 16.57
N ILE A 231 -1.42 9.30 16.63
CA ILE A 231 -1.90 8.46 17.72
C ILE A 231 -0.67 7.89 18.42
N LYS A 232 -0.36 8.38 19.63
CA LYS A 232 0.78 7.91 20.44
C LYS A 232 2.12 7.92 19.67
N GLY A 233 2.39 8.97 18.91
CA GLY A 233 3.62 9.13 18.13
C GLY A 233 3.56 8.53 16.72
N ILE A 234 2.49 7.80 16.37
CA ILE A 234 2.33 7.17 15.05
C ILE A 234 1.37 8.01 14.20
N TRP A 235 1.81 8.44 13.01
CA TRP A 235 0.91 9.10 12.05
C TRP A 235 0.02 8.07 11.35
N VAL A 236 -1.29 8.32 11.34
CA VAL A 236 -2.30 7.38 10.84
C VAL A 236 -3.29 8.10 9.92
N ALA A 237 -3.58 7.51 8.77
CA ALA A 237 -4.64 7.98 7.90
C ALA A 237 -6.00 7.37 8.31
N ARG A 238 -6.96 8.21 8.72
CA ARG A 238 -8.32 7.74 9.03
C ARG A 238 -9.15 7.42 7.80
N LYS A 239 -8.81 7.98 6.63
CA LYS A 239 -9.48 7.70 5.36
C LYS A 239 -8.51 7.51 4.22
N ILE A 240 -8.78 6.48 3.41
CA ILE A 240 -8.10 6.20 2.14
C ILE A 240 -9.16 6.13 1.05
N HIS A 241 -9.02 6.97 0.03
CA HIS A 241 -9.87 6.98 -1.15
C HIS A 241 -9.12 6.43 -2.35
N VAL A 242 -9.60 5.33 -2.90
CA VAL A 242 -9.08 4.74 -4.14
C VAL A 242 -10.11 4.97 -5.24
N THR A 243 -9.69 5.60 -6.33
CA THR A 243 -10.52 5.82 -7.52
C THR A 243 -9.89 5.13 -8.70
N ASN A 244 -10.59 4.18 -9.30
CA ASN A 244 -10.19 3.55 -10.54
C ASN A 244 -10.90 4.25 -11.70
N VAL A 245 -10.13 4.95 -12.52
CA VAL A 245 -10.68 5.78 -13.60
C VAL A 245 -11.11 4.96 -14.81
N GLN A 246 -10.57 3.75 -14.98
CA GLN A 246 -10.89 2.86 -16.08
C GLN A 246 -12.19 2.11 -15.83
N THR A 247 -12.36 1.55 -14.63
CA THR A 247 -13.60 0.83 -14.24
C THR A 247 -14.71 1.77 -13.77
N LYS A 248 -14.40 3.06 -13.58
CA LYS A 248 -15.29 4.07 -13.00
C LYS A 248 -15.83 3.66 -11.63
N ARG A 249 -15.02 2.94 -10.85
CA ARG A 249 -15.34 2.53 -9.48
C ARG A 249 -14.46 3.26 -8.49
N ARG A 250 -14.98 3.41 -7.27
CA ARG A 250 -14.26 4.00 -6.15
C ARG A 250 -14.43 3.13 -4.92
N THR A 251 -13.39 3.10 -4.11
CA THR A 251 -13.36 2.48 -2.79
C THR A 251 -12.96 3.53 -1.76
N THR A 252 -13.63 3.54 -0.62
CA THR A 252 -13.23 4.32 0.55
C THR A 252 -13.03 3.37 1.72
N MET A 253 -11.80 3.32 2.23
CA MET A 253 -11.46 2.62 3.47
C MET A 253 -11.41 3.64 4.60
N SER A 254 -12.14 3.38 5.68
CA SER A 254 -12.19 4.23 6.87
C SER A 254 -11.70 3.43 8.07
N LEU A 255 -10.79 4.00 8.85
CA LEU A 255 -10.28 3.40 10.08
C LEU A 255 -11.17 3.83 11.25
N GLU A 256 -12.00 2.91 11.74
CA GLU A 256 -12.96 3.18 12.82
C GLU A 256 -12.26 3.18 14.17
N SER A 257 -11.41 2.19 14.44
CA SER A 257 -10.59 2.11 15.66
C SER A 257 -9.24 1.47 15.36
N VAL A 258 -8.22 1.83 16.14
CA VAL A 258 -6.88 1.27 16.02
C VAL A 258 -6.15 1.32 17.36
N MET A 259 -5.35 0.29 17.63
CA MET A 259 -4.34 0.25 18.67
C MET A 259 -3.03 -0.22 18.08
N PHE A 260 -1.95 0.31 18.62
CA PHE A 260 -0.59 -0.10 18.28
C PHE A 260 0.10 -0.70 19.49
N ASN A 261 1.11 -1.51 19.22
CA ASN A 261 2.05 -2.03 20.23
C ASN A 261 1.35 -2.81 21.35
N VAL A 262 0.28 -3.52 21.00
CA VAL A 262 -0.43 -4.45 21.89
C VAL A 262 0.07 -5.88 21.68
N GLU A 263 -0.01 -6.69 22.72
CA GLU A 263 0.46 -8.08 22.65
C GLU A 263 -0.45 -8.94 21.76
N VAL A 264 0.13 -9.46 20.67
CA VAL A 264 -0.52 -10.40 19.75
C VAL A 264 0.25 -11.72 19.75
N PRO A 265 -0.40 -12.84 20.12
CA PRO A 265 0.25 -14.14 20.10
C PRO A 265 0.44 -14.63 18.67
N ASP A 266 1.60 -15.24 18.38
CA ASP A 266 1.95 -15.68 17.02
C ASP A 266 1.01 -16.74 16.46
N SER A 267 0.41 -17.53 17.33
CA SER A 267 -0.62 -18.51 16.97
C SER A 267 -1.83 -17.87 16.28
N PHE A 268 -2.08 -16.58 16.51
CA PHE A 268 -3.18 -15.84 15.87
C PHE A 268 -2.90 -15.46 14.41
N LEU A 269 -1.64 -15.34 14.00
CA LEU A 269 -1.28 -14.96 12.63
C LEU A 269 -0.90 -16.19 11.80
N THR A 270 -1.82 -17.15 11.76
CA THR A 270 -1.68 -18.42 11.05
C THR A 270 -2.95 -18.77 10.27
N GLN A 271 -2.85 -19.72 9.33
CA GLN A 271 -4.01 -20.22 8.59
C GLN A 271 -5.09 -20.83 9.51
N ARG A 272 -4.75 -21.29 10.72
CA ARG A 272 -5.73 -21.78 11.70
C ARG A 272 -6.74 -20.69 12.09
N SER A 273 -6.31 -19.44 12.20
CA SER A 273 -7.18 -18.31 12.52
C SER A 273 -8.17 -17.98 11.41
N LEU A 274 -7.87 -18.38 10.17
CA LEU A 274 -8.83 -18.29 9.07
C LEU A 274 -9.93 -19.34 9.20
N SER A 275 -9.57 -20.59 9.49
CA SER A 275 -10.48 -21.73 9.41
C SER A 275 -11.22 -22.07 10.72
N SER A 276 -10.70 -21.65 11.88
CA SER A 276 -11.26 -21.97 13.19
C SER A 276 -11.98 -20.77 13.82
N ASP A 277 -13.32 -20.77 13.71
CA ASP A 277 -14.17 -19.70 14.24
C ASP A 277 -14.04 -19.54 15.76
N THR A 278 -14.03 -20.65 16.51
CA THR A 278 -13.91 -20.63 17.98
C THR A 278 -12.57 -20.07 18.45
N PHE A 279 -11.48 -20.48 17.79
CA PHE A 279 -10.15 -19.94 18.05
C PHE A 279 -10.13 -18.44 17.76
N ARG A 280 -10.63 -18.03 16.60
CA ARG A 280 -10.66 -16.62 16.19
C ARG A 280 -11.45 -15.74 17.15
N GLU A 281 -12.69 -16.11 17.50
CA GLU A 281 -13.56 -15.31 18.36
C GLU A 281 -12.99 -15.18 19.79
N LYS A 282 -12.34 -16.23 20.32
CA LYS A 282 -11.64 -16.16 21.61
C LYS A 282 -10.53 -15.10 21.61
N HIS A 283 -9.74 -15.04 20.54
CA HIS A 283 -8.65 -14.06 20.42
C HIS A 283 -9.17 -12.64 20.14
N LEU A 284 -10.11 -12.49 19.19
CA LEU A 284 -10.68 -11.18 18.84
C LEU A 284 -11.47 -10.56 20.00
N SER A 285 -12.20 -11.35 20.79
CA SER A 285 -12.89 -10.82 21.98
C SER A 285 -11.92 -10.29 23.03
N ARG A 286 -10.75 -10.93 23.22
CA ARG A 286 -9.69 -10.42 24.10
C ARG A 286 -9.14 -9.09 23.58
N LEU A 287 -8.81 -9.02 22.29
CA LEU A 287 -8.26 -7.82 21.66
C LEU A 287 -9.29 -6.66 21.64
N ASN A 288 -10.56 -6.95 21.41
CA ASN A 288 -11.63 -5.95 21.40
C ASN A 288 -11.96 -5.40 22.79
N LYS A 289 -11.72 -6.15 23.87
CA LYS A 289 -11.83 -5.61 25.24
C LYS A 289 -10.78 -4.54 25.51
N SER A 290 -9.60 -4.65 24.88
CA SER A 290 -8.54 -3.65 24.98
C SER A 290 -8.82 -2.37 24.15
N LEU A 291 -9.77 -2.42 23.20
CA LEU A 291 -10.16 -1.28 22.36
C LEU A 291 -11.13 -0.29 23.03
N LYS A 292 -11.73 -0.67 24.16
CA LYS A 292 -12.62 0.19 24.97
C LYS A 292 -11.85 0.89 26.06
#